data_AF-A0A1A8FGZ5-F1
#
_entry.id   AF-A0A1A8FGZ5-F1
#
_cell.length_a   1.000
_cell.length_b   1.000
_cell.length_c   1.000
_cell.angle_alpha   90.00
_cell.angle_beta   90.00
_cell.angle_gamma   90.00
#
_symmetry.space_group_name_H-M   'P 1'
#
loop_
_entity.id
_entity.type
_entity.pdbx_description
1 polymer ?
#
loop_
_entity_poly.entity_id
_entity_poly.type
_entity_poly.pdbx_seq_one_letter_code
_entity_poly.pdbx_strand_id
1 'polypeptide(L)'
;MGHCGITSSKTVLVFLNLIFWAAAGVLCYVGAYVFITYDDYDHFFEDVYTLVPAVIIIAVGALLFILGLVGCCATVRESYCGLMTFVVILLLVFMTEVAVVVLGYIYRAKVEDDVNSSIMKVYYEYNGTNSNAQSRAIDYVQRQLQCCGMHNYSDWQHTRWYEETKNNSVPISCCKSNTESCTGSLTHPEDLYQEGCEALVVKKLKEIMMYVIWTALIFATIQILGILCACVVLCHSRDPAYELLITGGTPA
;
A
#
# COMPACT_ATOMS: atom_id res chain seq x y z
N MET A 1 9.91 25.86 34.66
CA MET A 1 9.32 24.58 34.22
C MET A 1 9.12 24.49 32.69
N GLY A 2 8.95 25.58 31.94
CA GLY A 2 8.71 25.53 30.47
C GLY A 2 9.89 25.09 29.59
N HIS A 3 11.14 25.39 29.96
CA HIS A 3 12.34 25.15 29.12
C HIS A 3 12.60 23.66 28.83
N CYS A 4 12.30 22.78 29.80
CA CYS A 4 12.44 21.33 29.64
C CYS A 4 11.38 20.74 28.68
N GLY A 5 10.17 21.30 28.69
CA GLY A 5 9.08 20.86 27.80
C GLY A 5 9.36 21.16 26.34
N ILE A 6 9.88 22.35 26.03
CA ILE A 6 10.19 22.77 24.65
C ILE A 6 11.34 21.94 24.06
N THR A 7 12.39 21.72 24.85
CA THR A 7 13.53 20.88 24.43
C THR A 7 13.07 19.45 24.14
N SER A 8 12.15 18.92 24.97
CA SER A 8 11.53 17.61 24.75
C SER A 8 10.70 17.59 23.45
N SER A 9 9.83 18.57 23.22
CA SER A 9 8.99 18.63 22.01
C SER A 9 9.81 18.77 20.73
N LYS A 10 10.87 19.58 20.73
CA LYS A 10 11.80 19.70 19.60
C LYS A 10 12.51 18.38 19.31
N THR A 11 13.00 17.70 20.35
CA THR A 11 13.68 16.40 20.21
C THR A 11 12.74 15.34 19.63
N VAL A 12 11.51 15.27 20.13
CA VAL A 12 10.48 14.36 19.60
C VAL A 12 10.16 14.67 18.14
N LEU A 13 10.00 15.94 17.78
CA LEU A 13 9.68 16.34 16.41
C LEU A 13 10.81 15.99 15.43
N VAL A 14 12.06 16.23 15.80
CA VAL A 14 13.23 15.82 14.98
C VAL A 14 13.28 14.31 14.84
N PHE A 15 13.09 13.57 15.94
CA PHE A 15 13.12 12.11 15.93
C PHE A 15 12.03 11.52 15.02
N LEU A 16 10.79 12.02 15.11
CA LEU A 16 9.69 11.59 14.25
C LEU A 16 9.97 11.88 12.77
N ASN A 17 10.48 13.08 12.45
CA ASN A 17 10.85 13.43 11.08
C ASN A 17 11.98 12.54 10.53
N LEU A 18 12.97 12.17 11.36
CA LEU A 18 14.03 11.25 10.96
C LEU A 18 13.53 9.84 10.69
N ILE A 19 12.58 9.34 11.51
CA ILE A 19 11.93 8.04 11.26
C ILE A 19 11.19 8.08 9.92
N PHE A 20 10.37 9.10 9.68
CA PHE A 20 9.63 9.22 8.42
C PHE A 20 10.56 9.35 7.22
N TRP A 21 11.64 10.13 7.36
CA TRP A 21 12.65 10.27 6.33
C TRP A 21 13.34 8.94 5.99
N ALA A 22 13.73 8.17 7.02
CA ALA A 22 14.33 6.86 6.82
C ALA A 22 13.35 5.85 6.19
N ALA A 23 12.10 5.82 6.67
CA ALA A 23 11.05 4.99 6.09
C ALA A 23 10.78 5.35 4.61
N ALA A 24 10.73 6.64 4.28
CA ALA A 24 10.59 7.11 2.91
C ALA A 24 11.77 6.69 2.02
N GLY A 25 13.00 6.76 2.54
CA GLY A 25 14.19 6.27 1.83
C GLY A 25 14.12 4.77 1.52
N VAL A 26 13.65 3.96 2.48
CA VAL A 26 13.43 2.52 2.29
C VAL A 26 12.33 2.27 1.25
N LEU A 27 11.22 3.01 1.29
CA LEU A 27 10.15 2.91 0.30
C LEU A 27 10.63 3.25 -1.11
N CYS A 28 11.41 4.32 -1.28
CA CYS A 28 12.02 4.67 -2.56
C CYS A 28 12.96 3.57 -3.06
N TYR A 29 13.80 3.01 -2.17
CA TYR A 29 14.69 1.92 -2.52
C TYR A 29 13.93 0.68 -3.00
N VAL A 30 12.92 0.24 -2.25
CA VAL A 30 12.08 -0.91 -2.62
C VAL A 30 11.34 -0.63 -3.93
N GLY A 31 10.76 0.57 -4.09
CA GLY A 31 10.06 0.97 -5.30
C GLY A 31 10.98 0.94 -6.54
N ALA A 32 12.18 1.50 -6.42
CA ALA A 32 13.18 1.49 -7.48
C ALA A 32 13.67 0.07 -7.80
N TYR A 33 13.88 -0.76 -6.79
CA TYR A 33 14.25 -2.17 -6.97
C TYR A 33 13.19 -2.93 -7.77
N VAL A 34 11.91 -2.76 -7.41
CA VAL A 34 10.80 -3.36 -8.16
C VAL A 34 10.75 -2.81 -9.58
N PHE A 35 10.83 -1.48 -9.76
CA PHE A 35 10.80 -0.86 -11.08
C PHE A 35 11.90 -1.40 -12.01
N ILE A 36 13.16 -1.43 -11.55
CA ILE A 36 14.29 -1.95 -12.34
C ILE A 36 14.10 -3.44 -12.64
N THR A 37 13.68 -4.22 -11.64
CA THR A 37 13.46 -5.65 -11.83
C THR A 37 12.42 -5.89 -12.92
N TYR A 38 11.32 -5.15 -12.93
CA TYR A 38 10.27 -5.32 -13.94
C TYR A 38 10.65 -4.76 -15.32
N ASP A 39 11.37 -3.63 -15.39
CA ASP A 39 11.90 -3.05 -16.64
C ASP A 39 12.85 -4.03 -17.37
N ASP A 40 13.69 -4.76 -16.63
CA ASP A 40 14.53 -5.83 -17.17
C ASP A 40 13.72 -7.00 -17.76
N TYR A 41 12.46 -7.17 -17.35
CA TYR A 41 11.53 -8.18 -17.86
C TYR A 41 10.43 -7.61 -18.78
N ASP A 42 10.52 -6.34 -19.24
CA ASP A 42 9.49 -5.70 -20.07
C ASP A 42 9.18 -6.48 -21.36
N HIS A 43 10.15 -7.26 -21.88
CA HIS A 43 9.91 -8.18 -23.00
C HIS A 43 8.93 -9.34 -22.71
N PHE A 44 8.56 -9.57 -21.45
CA PHE A 44 7.62 -10.62 -21.00
C PHE A 44 6.29 -10.09 -20.45
N PHE A 45 6.16 -8.78 -20.20
CA PHE A 45 4.98 -8.15 -19.62
C PHE A 45 4.56 -6.94 -20.47
N GLU A 46 3.76 -7.15 -21.52
CA GLU A 46 3.22 -6.07 -22.37
C GLU A 46 2.22 -5.13 -21.66
N ASP A 47 1.91 -5.38 -20.38
CA ASP A 47 0.92 -4.61 -19.63
C ASP A 47 1.56 -3.51 -18.79
N VAL A 48 1.47 -2.28 -19.30
CA VAL A 48 1.80 -1.01 -18.63
C VAL A 48 1.19 -0.91 -17.21
N TYR A 49 0.09 -1.62 -16.97
CA TYR A 49 -0.61 -1.67 -15.69
C TYR A 49 0.18 -2.34 -14.56
N THR A 50 1.17 -3.19 -14.87
CA THR A 50 1.98 -3.89 -13.86
C THR A 50 2.99 -2.97 -13.15
N LEU A 51 3.46 -1.92 -13.84
CA LEU A 51 4.42 -0.95 -13.30
C LEU A 51 3.78 0.18 -12.49
N VAL A 52 2.46 0.39 -12.64
CA VAL A 52 1.72 1.49 -11.99
C VAL A 52 1.93 1.52 -10.46
N PRO A 53 1.85 0.39 -9.71
CA PRO A 53 2.07 0.41 -8.27
C PRO A 53 3.49 0.83 -7.88
N ALA A 54 4.52 0.37 -8.62
CA ALA A 54 5.91 0.69 -8.32
C ALA A 54 6.19 2.19 -8.51
N VAL A 55 5.68 2.78 -9.61
CA VAL A 55 5.80 4.22 -9.88
C VAL A 55 5.12 5.07 -8.80
N ILE A 56 3.92 4.67 -8.36
CA ILE A 56 3.21 5.35 -7.26
C ILE A 56 4.02 5.29 -5.96
N ILE A 57 4.57 4.13 -5.61
CA ILE A 57 5.41 3.96 -4.41
C ILE A 57 6.63 4.88 -4.46
N ILE A 58 7.32 4.96 -5.61
CA ILE A 58 8.47 5.84 -5.79
C ILE A 58 8.06 7.32 -5.64
N ALA A 59 6.97 7.73 -6.29
CA ALA A 59 6.50 9.12 -6.26
C ALA A 59 6.10 9.56 -4.84
N VAL A 60 5.34 8.73 -4.13
CA VAL A 60 4.94 8.99 -2.74
C VAL A 60 6.15 8.98 -1.82
N GLY A 61 7.05 7.99 -1.97
CA GLY A 61 8.28 7.90 -1.19
C GLY A 61 9.16 9.15 -1.36
N ALA A 62 9.36 9.62 -2.59
CA ALA A 62 10.17 10.80 -2.88
C ALA A 62 9.57 12.06 -2.25
N LEU A 63 8.25 12.22 -2.33
CA LEU A 63 7.55 13.33 -1.69
C LEU A 63 7.73 13.28 -0.17
N LEU A 64 7.52 12.13 0.47
CA LEU A 64 7.71 11.97 1.92
C LEU A 64 9.16 12.21 2.35
N PHE A 65 10.13 11.80 1.53
CA PHE A 65 11.54 12.03 1.78
C PHE A 65 11.89 13.54 1.81
N ILE A 66 11.38 14.29 0.84
CA ILE A 66 11.56 15.76 0.79
C ILE A 66 10.88 16.40 2.01
N LEU A 67 9.66 15.99 2.34
CA LEU A 67 8.94 16.51 3.51
C LEU A 67 9.68 16.25 4.82
N GLY A 68 10.27 15.05 4.99
CA GLY A 68 11.08 14.72 6.16
C GLY A 68 12.33 15.60 6.30
N LEU A 69 13.02 15.87 5.19
CA LEU A 69 14.17 16.79 5.18
C LEU A 69 13.77 18.21 5.55
N VAL A 70 12.70 18.72 4.93
CA VAL A 70 12.17 20.07 5.21
C VAL A 70 11.72 20.18 6.66
N GLY A 71 11.02 19.18 7.19
CA GLY A 71 10.57 19.14 8.59
C GLY A 71 11.74 19.14 9.58
N CYS A 72 12.79 18.35 9.30
CA CYS A 72 14.01 18.34 10.11
C CYS A 72 14.73 19.70 10.07
N CYS A 73 14.97 20.25 8.88
CA CYS A 73 15.60 21.56 8.72
C CYS A 73 14.80 22.69 9.35
N ALA A 74 13.47 22.69 9.22
CA ALA A 74 12.58 23.68 9.82
C ALA A 74 12.67 23.66 11.35
N THR A 75 12.73 22.46 11.95
CA THR A 75 12.82 22.27 13.40
C THR A 75 14.20 22.68 13.93
N VAL A 76 15.29 22.27 13.26
CA VAL A 76 16.67 22.58 13.69
C VAL A 76 17.01 24.06 13.53
N ARG A 77 16.54 24.71 12.44
CA ARG A 77 16.79 26.13 12.19
C ARG A 77 15.86 27.05 12.99
N GLU A 78 14.94 26.50 13.76
CA GLU A 78 13.92 27.24 14.52
C GLU A 78 13.18 28.30 13.68
N SER A 79 13.04 28.05 12.38
CA SER A 79 12.44 29.00 11.45
C SER A 79 10.92 29.00 11.63
N TYR A 80 10.36 30.13 12.06
CA TYR A 80 8.92 30.30 12.23
C TYR A 80 8.15 29.97 10.93
N CYS A 81 8.60 30.53 9.80
CA CYS A 81 7.99 30.28 8.50
C CYS A 81 8.07 28.80 8.11
N GLY A 82 9.24 28.16 8.28
CA GLY A 82 9.42 26.73 7.99
C GLY A 82 8.54 25.82 8.84
N LEU A 83 8.43 26.10 10.14
CA LEU A 83 7.61 25.31 11.05
C LEU A 83 6.11 25.51 10.80
N MET A 84 5.68 26.74 10.45
CA MET A 84 4.31 27.00 10.00
C MET A 84 3.98 26.24 8.71
N THR A 85 4.87 26.28 7.71
CA THR A 85 4.69 25.51 6.46
C THR A 85 4.60 24.02 6.74
N PHE A 86 5.43 23.49 7.65
CA PHE A 86 5.38 22.09 8.05
C PHE A 86 4.03 21.70 8.67
N VAL A 87 3.49 22.53 9.58
CA VAL A 87 2.14 22.31 10.17
C VAL A 87 1.05 22.32 9.09
N VAL A 88 1.09 23.28 8.16
CA VAL A 88 0.11 23.34 7.05
C VAL A 88 0.18 22.09 6.19
N ILE A 89 1.38 21.59 5.86
CA ILE A 89 1.54 20.36 5.08
C ILE A 89 0.99 19.15 5.85
N LEU A 90 1.28 19.02 7.14
CA LEU A 90 0.74 17.93 7.96
C LEU A 90 -0.80 17.97 8.00
N LEU A 91 -1.40 19.16 8.09
CA LEU A 91 -2.85 19.31 8.04
C LEU A 91 -3.44 18.88 6.68
N LEU A 92 -2.80 19.26 5.56
CA LEU A 92 -3.25 18.86 4.23
C LEU A 92 -3.18 17.34 4.01
N VAL A 93 -2.11 16.70 4.50
CA VAL A 93 -1.96 15.25 4.45
C VAL A 93 -3.03 14.58 5.31
N PHE A 94 -3.30 15.07 6.53
CA PHE A 94 -4.35 14.55 7.39
C PHE A 94 -5.74 14.63 6.73
N MET A 95 -6.05 15.75 6.08
CA MET A 95 -7.32 15.91 5.35
C MET A 95 -7.43 14.92 4.19
N THR A 96 -6.32 14.65 3.49
CA THR A 96 -6.27 13.67 2.40
C THR A 96 -6.45 12.25 2.93
N GLU A 97 -5.82 11.91 4.05
CA GLU A 97 -6.00 10.62 4.72
C GLU A 97 -7.47 10.37 5.09
N VAL A 98 -8.11 11.35 5.74
CA VAL A 98 -9.54 11.27 6.07
C VAL A 98 -10.39 11.12 4.80
N ALA A 99 -10.10 11.89 3.75
CA ALA A 99 -10.82 11.78 2.49
C ALA A 99 -10.68 10.38 1.86
N VAL A 100 -9.47 9.82 1.84
CA VAL A 100 -9.20 8.47 1.30
C VAL A 100 -9.95 7.41 2.11
N VAL A 101 -9.93 7.47 3.44
CA VAL A 101 -10.65 6.52 4.29
C VAL A 101 -12.16 6.61 4.08
N VAL A 102 -12.72 7.82 4.01
CA VAL A 102 -14.16 8.04 3.77
C VAL A 102 -14.57 7.55 2.40
N LEU A 103 -13.83 7.91 1.35
CA LEU A 103 -14.10 7.44 -0.02
C LEU A 103 -13.96 5.93 -0.11
N GLY A 104 -12.93 5.35 0.51
CA GLY A 104 -12.73 3.90 0.57
C GLY A 104 -13.88 3.18 1.25
N TYR A 105 -14.44 3.75 2.32
CA TYR A 105 -15.63 3.18 2.98
C TYR A 105 -16.89 3.28 2.10
N ILE A 106 -17.14 4.43 1.48
CA ILE A 106 -18.30 4.67 0.61
C ILE A 106 -18.26 3.74 -0.62
N TYR A 107 -17.10 3.61 -1.26
CA TYR A 107 -16.93 2.81 -2.47
C TYR A 107 -16.62 1.34 -2.20
N ARG A 108 -16.60 0.90 -0.93
CA ARG A 108 -16.25 -0.48 -0.57
C ARG A 108 -17.10 -1.52 -1.31
N ALA A 109 -18.42 -1.32 -1.35
CA ALA A 109 -19.32 -2.27 -2.03
C ALA A 109 -19.02 -2.36 -3.52
N LYS A 110 -18.78 -1.20 -4.16
CA LYS A 110 -18.39 -1.14 -5.58
C LYS A 110 -17.05 -1.84 -5.83
N VAL A 111 -16.07 -1.70 -4.93
CA VAL A 111 -14.79 -2.40 -5.03
C VAL A 111 -14.98 -3.92 -4.90
N GLU A 112 -15.84 -4.38 -3.99
CA GLU A 112 -16.17 -5.82 -3.88
C GLU A 112 -16.79 -6.35 -5.20
N ASP A 113 -17.72 -5.61 -5.81
CA ASP A 113 -18.34 -5.98 -7.10
C ASP A 113 -17.36 -5.93 -8.30
N ASP A 114 -16.53 -4.88 -8.38
CA ASP A 114 -15.52 -4.71 -9.43
C ASP A 114 -14.46 -5.81 -9.35
N VAL A 115 -14.08 -6.24 -8.15
CA VAL A 115 -13.16 -7.38 -7.95
C VAL A 115 -13.79 -8.67 -8.48
N ASN A 116 -15.04 -8.95 -8.11
CA ASN A 116 -15.73 -10.16 -8.55
C ASN A 116 -15.86 -10.24 -10.09
N SER A 117 -16.28 -9.13 -10.72
CA SER A 117 -16.36 -9.06 -12.18
C SER A 117 -14.99 -9.18 -12.86
N SER A 118 -13.95 -8.61 -12.25
CA SER A 118 -12.57 -8.73 -12.75
C SER A 118 -12.07 -10.17 -12.67
N ILE A 119 -12.29 -10.88 -11.56
CA ILE A 119 -11.94 -12.30 -11.42
C ILE A 119 -12.64 -13.12 -12.50
N MET A 120 -13.94 -12.90 -12.71
CA MET A 120 -14.71 -13.57 -13.76
C MET A 120 -14.09 -13.36 -15.14
N LYS A 121 -13.77 -12.12 -15.50
CA LYS A 121 -13.16 -11.80 -16.80
C LYS A 121 -11.80 -12.49 -16.99
N VAL A 122 -10.95 -12.49 -15.97
CA VAL A 122 -9.62 -13.13 -16.05
C VAL A 122 -9.76 -14.65 -16.25
N TYR A 123 -10.76 -15.29 -15.61
CA TYR A 123 -11.05 -16.72 -15.82
C TYR A 123 -11.55 -17.03 -17.24
N TYR A 124 -12.36 -16.15 -17.85
CA TYR A 124 -12.78 -16.31 -19.25
C TYR A 124 -11.64 -16.12 -20.25
N GLU A 125 -10.65 -15.31 -19.93
CA GLU A 125 -9.47 -15.04 -20.77
C GLU A 125 -8.30 -16.03 -20.52
N TYR A 126 -8.50 -17.02 -19.65
CA TYR A 126 -7.53 -18.08 -19.39
C TYR A 126 -7.32 -18.93 -20.65
N ASN A 127 -6.06 -19.14 -21.04
CA ASN A 127 -5.68 -19.99 -22.17
C ASN A 127 -4.60 -21.03 -21.83
N GLY A 128 -4.15 -21.10 -20.56
CA GLY A 128 -3.17 -22.06 -20.08
C GLY A 128 -1.74 -21.85 -20.62
N THR A 129 -1.47 -20.74 -21.31
CA THR A 129 -0.13 -20.45 -21.83
C THR A 129 0.65 -19.58 -20.85
N ASN A 130 1.93 -19.92 -20.63
CA ASN A 130 2.81 -19.14 -19.76
C ASN A 130 3.10 -17.73 -20.28
N SER A 131 2.87 -17.45 -21.57
CA SER A 131 2.98 -16.11 -22.15
C SER A 131 1.83 -15.18 -21.76
N ASN A 132 0.66 -15.73 -21.42
CA ASN A 132 -0.53 -14.97 -21.07
C ASN A 132 -0.52 -14.53 -19.59
N ALA A 133 -0.56 -13.22 -19.33
CA ALA A 133 -0.54 -12.66 -17.99
C ALA A 133 -1.74 -13.11 -17.13
N GLN A 134 -2.93 -13.20 -17.73
CA GLN A 134 -4.15 -13.69 -17.08
C GLN A 134 -3.99 -15.13 -16.59
N SER A 135 -3.34 -15.99 -17.40
CA SER A 135 -3.13 -17.39 -17.04
C SER A 135 -2.13 -17.55 -15.90
N ARG A 136 -1.03 -16.77 -15.92
CA ARG A 136 -0.06 -16.72 -14.81
C ARG A 136 -0.71 -16.24 -13.51
N ALA A 137 -1.58 -15.22 -13.59
CA ALA A 137 -2.25 -14.66 -12.42
C ALA A 137 -3.19 -15.69 -11.77
N ILE A 138 -4.01 -16.41 -12.55
CA ILE A 138 -4.89 -17.47 -12.03
C ILE A 138 -4.08 -18.60 -11.41
N ASP A 139 -3.06 -19.09 -12.11
CA ASP A 139 -2.23 -20.19 -11.60
C ASP A 139 -1.52 -19.81 -10.30
N TYR A 140 -1.09 -18.55 -10.19
CA TYR A 140 -0.50 -18.02 -8.96
C TYR A 140 -1.53 -17.96 -7.83
N VAL A 141 -2.72 -17.40 -8.07
CA VAL A 141 -3.77 -17.29 -7.05
C VAL A 141 -4.20 -18.67 -6.56
N GLN A 142 -4.41 -19.63 -7.45
CA GLN A 142 -4.81 -20.99 -7.10
C GLN A 142 -3.78 -21.69 -6.22
N ARG A 143 -2.49 -21.56 -6.53
CA ARG A 143 -1.40 -22.11 -5.72
C ARG A 143 -1.24 -21.41 -4.38
N GLN A 144 -1.32 -20.08 -4.35
CA GLN A 144 -1.11 -19.28 -3.13
C GLN A 144 -2.27 -19.39 -2.14
N LEU A 145 -3.51 -19.42 -2.64
CA LEU A 145 -4.70 -19.50 -1.82
C LEU A 145 -5.23 -20.93 -1.67
N GLN A 146 -4.60 -21.91 -2.32
CA GLN A 146 -4.99 -23.32 -2.25
C GLN A 146 -6.47 -23.53 -2.62
N CYS A 147 -6.87 -22.93 -3.75
CA CYS A 147 -8.24 -22.91 -4.26
C CYS A 147 -8.27 -23.35 -5.73
N CYS A 148 -9.43 -23.75 -6.24
CA CYS A 148 -9.62 -24.10 -7.65
C CYS A 148 -10.94 -23.57 -8.19
N GLY A 149 -10.87 -22.93 -9.36
CA GLY A 149 -12.03 -22.29 -9.99
C GLY A 149 -12.54 -21.08 -9.21
N MET A 150 -13.69 -20.56 -9.63
CA MET A 150 -14.28 -19.36 -9.01
C MET A 150 -14.98 -19.71 -7.70
N HIS A 151 -15.92 -20.63 -7.78
CA HIS A 151 -16.68 -21.22 -6.68
C HIS A 151 -16.23 -22.64 -6.38
N ASN A 152 -15.81 -23.41 -7.39
CA ASN A 152 -15.24 -24.75 -7.24
C ASN A 152 -14.49 -25.20 -8.51
N TYR A 153 -13.86 -26.38 -8.45
CA TYR A 153 -13.13 -26.94 -9.59
C TYR A 153 -14.00 -27.23 -10.84
N SER A 154 -15.32 -27.40 -10.69
CA SER A 154 -16.22 -27.70 -11.81
C SER A 154 -16.46 -26.50 -12.72
N ASP A 155 -16.22 -25.27 -12.24
CA ASP A 155 -16.34 -24.05 -13.05
C ASP A 155 -15.46 -24.09 -14.30
N TRP A 156 -14.33 -24.80 -14.24
CA TRP A 156 -13.45 -25.01 -15.39
C TRP A 156 -14.17 -25.66 -16.57
N GLN A 157 -15.18 -26.51 -16.34
CA GLN A 157 -15.95 -27.17 -17.40
C GLN A 157 -16.72 -26.18 -18.28
N HIS A 158 -16.98 -24.98 -17.78
CA HIS A 158 -17.67 -23.90 -18.49
C HIS A 158 -16.72 -22.90 -19.14
N THR A 159 -15.41 -23.14 -19.09
CA THR A 159 -14.42 -22.26 -19.70
C THR A 159 -14.07 -22.70 -21.12
N ARG A 160 -13.76 -21.72 -21.97
CA ARG A 160 -13.29 -21.96 -23.33
C ARG A 160 -12.03 -22.84 -23.38
N TRP A 161 -11.13 -22.67 -22.42
CA TRP A 161 -9.92 -23.48 -22.30
C TRP A 161 -10.22 -24.97 -22.16
N TYR A 162 -11.23 -25.32 -21.35
CA TYR A 162 -11.64 -26.72 -21.16
C TYR A 162 -12.24 -27.31 -22.44
N GLU A 163 -13.07 -26.55 -23.15
CA GLU A 163 -13.65 -26.95 -24.45
C GLU A 163 -12.58 -27.17 -25.53
N GLU A 164 -11.52 -26.38 -25.52
CA GLU A 164 -10.41 -26.48 -26.47
C GLU A 164 -9.47 -27.65 -26.13
N THR A 165 -9.20 -27.88 -24.83
CA THR A 165 -8.23 -28.89 -24.38
C THR A 165 -8.78 -30.32 -24.45
N LYS A 166 -10.10 -30.52 -24.19
CA LYS A 166 -10.82 -31.81 -24.31
C LYS A 166 -10.19 -33.01 -23.58
N ASN A 167 -9.44 -32.75 -22.51
CA ASN A 167 -8.70 -33.78 -21.77
C ASN A 167 -9.34 -34.14 -20.41
N ASN A 168 -10.55 -33.62 -20.12
CA ASN A 168 -11.27 -33.84 -18.86
C ASN A 168 -10.43 -33.52 -17.61
N SER A 169 -9.65 -32.42 -17.68
CA SER A 169 -8.78 -31.95 -16.61
C SER A 169 -8.95 -30.46 -16.34
N VAL A 170 -8.49 -30.02 -15.18
CA VAL A 170 -8.36 -28.62 -14.78
C VAL A 170 -6.87 -28.22 -14.80
N PRO A 171 -6.53 -26.92 -14.72
CA PRO A 171 -5.15 -26.49 -14.62
C PRO A 171 -4.39 -27.15 -13.46
N ILE A 172 -3.10 -27.45 -13.70
CA ILE A 172 -2.23 -28.12 -12.71
C ILE A 172 -2.07 -27.26 -11.44
N SER A 173 -2.27 -25.96 -11.53
CA SER A 173 -2.34 -25.02 -10.39
C SER A 173 -3.45 -25.35 -9.38
N CYS A 174 -4.50 -26.09 -9.78
CA CYS A 174 -5.55 -26.61 -8.89
C CYS A 174 -5.14 -27.85 -8.07
N CYS A 175 -3.99 -28.45 -8.36
CA CYS A 175 -3.53 -29.64 -7.65
C CYS A 175 -3.04 -29.30 -6.24
N LYS A 176 -3.39 -30.16 -5.28
CA LYS A 176 -2.85 -30.07 -3.92
C LYS A 176 -1.35 -30.37 -3.91
N SER A 177 -0.60 -29.59 -3.12
CA SER A 177 0.86 -29.68 -3.06
C SER A 177 1.41 -31.02 -2.54
N ASN A 178 0.59 -31.85 -1.91
CA ASN A 178 0.96 -33.14 -1.35
C ASN A 178 0.68 -34.33 -2.30
N THR A 179 0.17 -34.09 -3.50
CA THR A 179 -0.07 -35.14 -4.50
C THR A 179 1.01 -35.09 -5.59
N GLU A 180 2.02 -35.97 -5.48
CA GLU A 180 3.18 -36.00 -6.41
C GLU A 180 2.81 -36.35 -7.87
N SER A 181 1.64 -36.95 -8.10
CA SER A 181 1.16 -37.37 -9.42
C SER A 181 -0.15 -36.72 -9.85
N CYS A 182 -0.45 -35.50 -9.38
CA CYS A 182 -1.67 -34.82 -9.79
C CYS A 182 -1.55 -34.29 -11.23
N THR A 183 -2.39 -34.78 -12.12
CA THR A 183 -2.46 -34.35 -13.53
C THR A 183 -3.61 -33.38 -13.79
N GLY A 184 -4.28 -32.90 -12.74
CA GLY A 184 -5.50 -32.08 -12.85
C GLY A 184 -6.74 -32.87 -13.29
N SER A 185 -6.71 -34.20 -13.32
CA SER A 185 -7.83 -35.00 -13.83
C SER A 185 -9.08 -34.88 -12.98
N LEU A 186 -10.24 -34.69 -13.61
CA LEU A 186 -11.54 -34.71 -12.93
C LEU A 186 -11.97 -36.10 -12.43
N THR A 187 -11.22 -37.15 -12.79
CA THR A 187 -11.45 -38.53 -12.30
C THR A 187 -11.01 -38.72 -10.84
N HIS A 188 -10.11 -37.88 -10.35
CA HIS A 188 -9.56 -37.89 -8.99
C HIS A 188 -9.78 -36.52 -8.31
N PRO A 189 -11.04 -36.13 -8.03
CA PRO A 189 -11.33 -34.82 -7.43
C PRO A 189 -10.71 -34.66 -6.02
N GLU A 190 -10.38 -35.74 -5.33
CA GLU A 190 -9.68 -35.74 -4.04
C GLU A 190 -8.31 -35.06 -4.08
N ASP A 191 -7.65 -35.04 -5.25
CA ASP A 191 -6.34 -34.41 -5.45
C ASP A 191 -6.42 -32.92 -5.74
N LEU A 192 -7.63 -32.39 -5.97
CA LEU A 192 -7.88 -31.00 -6.34
C LEU A 192 -8.32 -30.17 -5.12
N TYR A 193 -7.99 -28.88 -5.15
CA TYR A 193 -8.59 -27.93 -4.21
C TYR A 193 -10.10 -27.84 -4.41
N GLN A 194 -10.85 -27.98 -3.33
CA GLN A 194 -12.31 -28.02 -3.34
C GLN A 194 -12.93 -26.63 -3.16
N GLU A 195 -12.20 -25.71 -2.51
CA GLU A 195 -12.66 -24.35 -2.26
C GLU A 195 -12.46 -23.47 -3.50
N GLY A 196 -13.48 -22.67 -3.83
CA GLY A 196 -13.41 -21.66 -4.88
C GLY A 196 -12.57 -20.46 -4.49
N CYS A 197 -11.84 -19.89 -5.46
CA CYS A 197 -10.93 -18.80 -5.20
C CYS A 197 -11.62 -17.47 -4.85
N GLU A 198 -12.85 -17.22 -5.31
CA GLU A 198 -13.53 -15.95 -5.07
C GLU A 198 -13.68 -15.65 -3.56
N ALA A 199 -14.23 -16.61 -2.80
CA ALA A 199 -14.46 -16.43 -1.37
C ALA A 199 -13.14 -16.21 -0.61
N LEU A 200 -12.07 -16.89 -1.00
CA LEU A 200 -10.76 -16.77 -0.37
C LEU A 200 -10.07 -15.45 -0.74
N VAL A 201 -10.16 -15.01 -1.99
CA VAL A 201 -9.67 -13.71 -2.44
C VAL A 201 -10.40 -12.59 -1.68
N VAL A 202 -11.73 -12.63 -1.62
CA VAL A 202 -12.53 -11.64 -0.88
C VAL A 202 -12.17 -11.65 0.61
N LYS A 203 -11.99 -12.82 1.22
CA LYS A 203 -11.54 -12.94 2.60
C LYS A 203 -10.17 -12.30 2.81
N LYS A 204 -9.21 -12.59 1.93
CA LYS A 204 -7.85 -12.02 1.98
C LYS A 204 -7.84 -10.52 1.77
N LEU A 205 -8.65 -10.01 0.85
CA LEU A 205 -8.83 -8.57 0.65
C LEU A 205 -9.41 -7.90 1.90
N LYS A 206 -10.39 -8.52 2.57
CA LYS A 206 -10.94 -8.01 3.83
C LYS A 206 -9.90 -7.98 4.95
N GLU A 207 -9.07 -9.02 5.06
CA GLU A 207 -7.93 -9.06 5.99
C GLU A 207 -6.94 -7.92 5.69
N ILE A 208 -6.55 -7.74 4.43
CA ILE A 208 -5.63 -6.67 3.99
C ILE A 208 -6.22 -5.29 4.29
N MET A 209 -7.51 -5.06 3.97
CA MET A 209 -8.18 -3.78 4.28
C MET A 209 -8.17 -3.47 5.78
N MET A 210 -8.33 -4.49 6.63
CA MET A 210 -8.23 -4.30 8.08
C MET A 210 -6.83 -3.81 8.48
N TYR A 211 -5.75 -4.40 7.94
CA TYR A 211 -4.40 -3.94 8.20
C TYR A 211 -4.17 -2.50 7.73
N VAL A 212 -4.69 -2.13 6.54
CA VAL A 212 -4.59 -0.76 6.01
C VAL A 212 -5.25 0.24 6.96
N ILE A 213 -6.45 -0.06 7.48
CA ILE A 213 -7.14 0.79 8.45
C ILE A 213 -6.31 0.98 9.72
N TRP A 214 -5.74 -0.10 10.27
CA TRP A 214 -4.87 0.00 11.45
C TRP A 214 -3.64 0.86 11.19
N THR A 215 -2.99 0.70 10.03
CA THR A 215 -1.83 1.53 9.67
C THR A 215 -2.18 3.01 9.51
N ALA A 216 -3.34 3.32 8.92
CA ALA A 216 -3.84 4.70 8.80
C ALA A 216 -4.09 5.31 10.19
N LEU A 217 -4.78 4.59 11.10
CA LEU A 217 -5.01 5.08 12.46
C LEU A 217 -3.71 5.40 13.22
N ILE A 218 -2.68 4.56 13.07
CA ILE A 218 -1.36 4.80 13.66
C ILE A 218 -0.72 6.05 13.04
N PHE A 219 -0.76 6.17 11.71
CA PHE A 219 -0.21 7.31 10.99
C PHE A 219 -0.89 8.63 11.39
N ALA A 220 -2.23 8.67 11.40
CA ALA A 220 -3.04 9.78 11.88
C ALA A 220 -2.68 10.19 13.32
N THR A 221 -2.48 9.22 14.22
CA THR A 221 -2.10 9.49 15.61
C THR A 221 -0.73 10.16 15.69
N ILE A 222 0.26 9.66 14.94
CA ILE A 222 1.60 10.26 14.89
C ILE A 222 1.55 11.67 14.30
N GLN A 223 0.73 11.87 13.27
CA GLN A 223 0.57 13.17 12.61
C GLN A 223 -0.04 14.22 13.55
N ILE A 224 -1.10 13.87 14.30
CA ILE A 224 -1.68 14.73 15.32
C ILE A 224 -0.65 15.08 16.39
N LEU A 225 0.14 14.11 16.85
CA LEU A 225 1.20 14.35 17.82
C LEU A 225 2.29 15.30 17.26
N GLY A 226 2.65 15.16 15.98
CA GLY A 226 3.55 16.06 15.27
C GLY A 226 3.02 17.49 15.19
N ILE A 227 1.73 17.66 14.85
CA ILE A 227 1.05 18.96 14.81
C ILE A 227 1.03 19.59 16.21
N LEU A 228 0.66 18.84 17.25
CA LEU A 228 0.64 19.34 18.63
C LEU A 228 2.03 19.81 19.08
N CYS A 229 3.07 19.01 18.83
CA CYS A 229 4.45 19.38 19.17
C CYS A 229 4.90 20.63 18.41
N ALA A 230 4.62 20.72 17.10
CA ALA A 230 4.97 21.88 16.30
C ALA A 230 4.22 23.14 16.74
N CYS A 231 2.93 23.04 17.09
CA CYS A 231 2.14 24.15 17.64
C CYS A 231 2.70 24.63 18.98
N VAL A 232 3.10 23.73 19.89
CA VAL A 232 3.74 24.11 21.17
C VAL A 232 5.03 24.89 20.92
N VAL A 233 5.87 24.45 19.98
CA VAL A 233 7.10 25.15 19.62
C VAL A 233 6.78 26.52 18.99
N LEU A 234 5.81 26.60 18.08
CA LEU A 234 5.38 27.85 17.45
C LEU A 234 4.81 28.87 18.44
N CYS A 235 3.93 28.43 19.36
CA CYS A 235 3.34 29.29 20.37
C CYS A 235 4.40 29.87 21.31
N HIS A 236 5.38 29.07 21.71
CA HIS A 236 6.47 29.55 22.54
C HIS A 236 7.44 30.47 21.77
N SER A 237 7.76 30.17 20.51
CA SER A 237 8.59 31.07 19.69
C SER A 237 7.94 32.44 19.45
N ARG A 238 6.62 32.56 19.68
CA ARG A 238 5.85 33.80 19.55
C ARG A 238 5.70 34.57 20.89
N ASP A 239 6.21 34.05 22.01
CA ASP A 239 6.19 34.80 23.27
C ASP A 239 7.02 36.10 23.14
N PRO A 240 6.45 37.28 23.46
CA PRO A 240 7.08 38.58 23.22
C PRO A 240 8.39 38.79 23.98
N ALA A 241 8.69 37.97 25.00
CA ALA A 241 9.96 37.97 25.70
C ALA A 241 11.14 37.46 24.83
N TYR A 242 10.88 36.64 23.81
CA TYR A 242 11.90 36.12 22.88
C TYR A 242 12.18 37.09 21.72
N GLU A 243 11.14 37.73 21.18
CA GLU A 243 11.27 38.83 20.20
C GLU A 243 12.17 39.96 20.73
N LEU A 244 12.07 40.29 22.03
CA LEU A 244 12.90 41.29 22.71
C LEU A 244 14.38 40.88 22.87
N LEU A 245 14.68 39.58 22.88
CA LEU A 245 16.07 39.06 22.94
C LEU A 245 16.72 38.98 21.55
N ILE A 246 15.94 38.81 20.48
CA ILE A 246 16.43 38.83 19.09
C ILE A 246 16.58 40.24 18.54
N THR A 247 15.66 41.15 18.87
CA THR A 247 15.71 42.55 18.38
C THR A 247 16.75 43.41 19.09
N GLY A 248 17.47 42.86 20.07
CA GLY A 248 18.55 43.57 20.76
C GLY A 248 18.04 44.83 21.43
N GLY A 249 17.46 44.68 22.62
CA GLY A 249 16.91 45.76 23.45
C GLY A 249 17.39 47.18 23.11
N THR A 250 16.59 47.89 22.33
CA THR A 250 16.57 49.35 22.34
C THR A 250 15.16 49.79 22.72
N PRO A 251 14.92 50.12 24.00
CA PRO A 251 13.75 50.89 24.36
C PRO A 251 13.94 52.33 23.86
N ALA A 252 12.96 52.83 23.11
CA ALA A 252 12.72 54.27 22.98
C ALA A 252 11.71 54.69 24.04
#